data_AF-G9KUX2-F1
#
_entry.id   AF-G9KUX2-F1
#
_cell.length_a   1.000
_cell.length_b   1.000
_cell.length_c   1.000
_cell.angle_alpha   90.00
_cell.angle_beta   90.00
_cell.angle_gamma   90.00
#
_symmetry.space_group_name_H-M   'P 1'
#
loop_
_entity.id
_entity.type
_entity.pdbx_description
1 polymer ?
#
loop_
_entity_poly.entity_id
_entity_poly.type
_entity_poly.pdbx_seq_one_letter_code
_entity_poly.pdbx_strand_id
1 'polypeptide(L)'
;FVIHNHADIGFCLVLCVLIGLMFEVTAKTAFLFILPQYNVSVPTADSETVHYHYGPKDLVTILFYIFITIILHAVVQEYILDKISKRLHLSKVKHSKFNESGQLVIFHLSSVVWCFYVVVTEGYLTNPRSLWEDYPHVYL
;
A
#
# COMPACT_ATOMS: atom_id res chain seq x y z
N PHE A 1 -31.85 6.20 -0.90
CA PHE A 1 -31.18 6.90 0.21
C PHE A 1 -29.99 6.15 0.83
N VAL A 2 -29.79 4.85 0.55
CA VAL A 2 -28.69 4.05 1.17
C VAL A 2 -27.43 3.94 0.30
N ILE A 3 -27.51 4.20 -1.01
CA ILE A 3 -26.34 4.21 -1.91
C ILE A 3 -26.48 5.44 -2.81
N HIS A 4 -25.62 6.44 -2.64
CA HIS A 4 -25.62 7.64 -3.49
C HIS A 4 -24.38 7.68 -4.39
N ASN A 5 -23.29 7.02 -4.00
CA ASN A 5 -22.00 7.13 -4.68
C ASN A 5 -21.33 5.77 -4.94
N HIS A 6 -20.56 5.67 -6.02
CA HIS A 6 -19.77 4.47 -6.37
C HIS A 6 -18.80 4.08 -5.24
N ALA A 7 -18.32 5.05 -4.47
CA ALA A 7 -17.47 4.83 -3.30
C ALA A 7 -18.18 4.10 -2.15
N ASP A 8 -19.49 4.33 -1.95
CA ASP A 8 -20.27 3.71 -0.87
C ASP A 8 -20.45 2.21 -1.10
N ILE A 9 -20.50 1.77 -2.37
CA ILE A 9 -20.58 0.36 -2.75
C ILE A 9 -19.30 -0.38 -2.35
N GLY A 10 -18.14 0.21 -2.65
CA GLY A 10 -16.84 -0.33 -2.23
C GLY A 10 -16.72 -0.38 -0.70
N PHE A 11 -17.15 0.67 0.00
CA PHE A 11 -17.15 0.72 1.46
C PHE A 11 -18.05 -0.36 2.08
N CYS A 12 -19.25 -0.56 1.54
CA CYS A 12 -20.16 -1.61 1.96
C CYS A 12 -19.53 -3.00 1.79
N LEU A 13 -18.87 -3.26 0.66
CA LEU A 13 -18.17 -4.53 0.42
C LEU A 13 -17.08 -4.78 1.46
N VAL A 14 -16.23 -3.78 1.72
CA VAL A 14 -15.17 -3.89 2.73
C VAL A 14 -15.75 -4.14 4.12
N LEU A 15 -16.79 -3.40 4.52
CA LEU A 15 -17.47 -3.63 5.80
C LEU A 15 -18.07 -5.03 5.91
N CYS A 16 -18.69 -5.56 4.85
CA CYS A 16 -19.23 -6.92 4.85
C CYS A 16 -18.13 -7.97 5.09
N VAL A 17 -16.95 -7.81 4.49
CA VAL A 17 -15.81 -8.70 4.71
C VAL A 17 -15.29 -8.59 6.15
N LEU A 18 -15.18 -7.36 6.68
CA LEU A 18 -14.74 -7.13 8.07
C LEU A 18 -15.72 -7.70 9.10
N ILE A 19 -17.03 -7.52 8.90
CA ILE A 19 -18.07 -8.13 9.75
C ILE A 19 -18.02 -9.66 9.64
N GLY A 20 -17.74 -10.18 8.43
CA GLY A 20 -17.55 -11.61 8.20
C GLY A 20 -16.41 -12.24 9.01
N LEU A 21 -15.44 -11.46 9.48
CA LEU A 21 -14.39 -11.94 10.40
C LEU A 21 -14.91 -12.23 11.80
N MET A 22 -16.01 -11.60 12.22
CA MET A 22 -16.53 -11.75 13.58
C MET A 22 -17.18 -13.11 13.84
N PHE A 23 -17.55 -13.84 12.77
CA PHE A 23 -18.18 -15.16 12.86
C PHE A 23 -17.23 -16.25 12.35
N GLU A 24 -17.00 -17.28 13.14
CA GLU A 24 -16.04 -18.36 12.84
C GLU A 24 -16.28 -19.04 11.48
N VAL A 25 -17.55 -19.25 11.11
CA VAL A 25 -17.92 -19.89 9.84
C VAL A 25 -17.60 -18.99 8.64
N THR A 26 -17.83 -17.69 8.77
CA THR A 26 -17.60 -16.70 7.71
C THR A 26 -16.14 -16.23 7.65
N ALA A 27 -15.42 -16.32 8.77
CA ALA A 27 -14.03 -15.89 8.89
C ALA A 27 -13.11 -16.66 7.94
N LYS A 28 -13.35 -17.96 7.73
CA LYS A 28 -12.57 -18.77 6.77
C LYS A 28 -12.63 -18.20 5.35
N THR A 29 -13.78 -17.67 4.95
CA THR A 29 -13.96 -17.02 3.65
C THR A 29 -13.37 -15.62 3.65
N ALA A 30 -13.51 -14.86 4.73
CA ALA A 30 -12.97 -13.51 4.85
C ALA A 30 -11.42 -13.49 4.85
N PHE A 31 -10.77 -14.49 5.43
CA PHE A 31 -9.30 -14.61 5.42
C PHE A 31 -8.71 -14.70 4.02
N LEU A 32 -9.45 -15.25 3.04
CA LEU A 32 -9.03 -15.26 1.63
C LEU A 32 -8.80 -13.85 1.06
N PHE A 33 -9.54 -12.86 1.55
CA PHE A 33 -9.46 -11.48 1.08
C PHE A 33 -8.36 -10.67 1.78
N ILE A 34 -7.93 -11.05 2.97
CA ILE A 34 -7.07 -10.21 3.83
C ILE A 34 -5.64 -10.73 3.87
N LEU A 35 -5.46 -12.04 3.94
CA LEU A 35 -4.13 -12.64 4.05
C LEU A 35 -3.62 -13.10 2.67
N PRO A 36 -2.31 -12.93 2.40
CA PRO A 36 -1.65 -13.60 1.30
C PRO A 36 -1.80 -15.13 1.43
N GLN A 37 -2.21 -15.82 0.36
CA GLN A 37 -2.69 -17.21 0.45
C GLN A 37 -1.59 -18.26 0.26
N TYR A 38 -0.44 -17.85 -0.25
CA TYR A 38 0.63 -18.75 -0.69
C TYR A 38 1.96 -18.45 0.02
N ASN A 39 1.89 -18.22 1.33
CA ASN A 39 3.08 -18.14 2.18
C ASN A 39 3.69 -19.55 2.33
N VAL A 40 4.90 -19.75 1.82
CA VAL A 40 5.67 -21.01 1.90
C VAL A 40 6.86 -20.77 2.80
N SER A 41 6.61 -20.36 4.04
CA SER A 41 7.67 -20.22 5.04
C SER A 41 8.14 -21.61 5.46
N VAL A 42 9.40 -21.94 5.16
CA VAL A 42 10.07 -23.12 5.72
C VAL A 42 10.87 -22.63 6.92
N PRO A 43 10.56 -23.06 8.16
CA PRO A 43 11.40 -22.73 9.31
C PRO A 43 12.76 -23.39 9.12
N THR A 44 13.77 -22.60 8.78
CA THR A 44 15.16 -23.05 8.68
C THR A 44 15.91 -22.56 9.91
N ALA A 45 16.74 -23.43 10.50
CA ALA A 45 17.30 -23.29 11.85
C ALA A 45 18.08 -22.00 12.14
N ASP A 46 18.50 -21.24 11.11
CA ASP A 46 19.36 -20.05 11.27
C ASP A 46 18.78 -18.74 10.69
N SER A 47 17.62 -18.78 10.03
CA SER A 47 16.91 -17.57 9.59
C SER A 47 15.55 -17.94 8.98
N GLU A 48 14.46 -17.31 9.42
CA GLU A 48 13.16 -17.40 8.76
C GLU A 48 13.19 -16.62 7.43
N THR A 49 13.74 -17.20 6.37
CA THR A 49 13.56 -16.65 5.03
C THR A 49 12.14 -16.94 4.57
N VAL A 50 11.25 -15.96 4.74
CA VAL A 50 9.85 -16.05 4.31
C VAL A 50 9.81 -16.06 2.78
N HIS A 51 9.72 -17.25 2.18
CA HIS A 51 9.53 -17.39 0.74
C HIS A 51 8.04 -17.29 0.41
N TYR A 52 7.71 -16.30 -0.42
CA TYR A 52 6.34 -16.08 -0.90
C TYR A 52 6.19 -16.60 -2.33
N HIS A 53 5.21 -17.47 -2.57
CA HIS A 53 4.85 -17.87 -3.93
C HIS A 53 3.63 -17.07 -4.37
N TYR A 54 3.58 -16.61 -5.62
CA TYR A 54 2.38 -15.93 -6.12
C TYR A 54 1.36 -16.95 -6.64
N GLY A 55 0.07 -16.69 -6.41
CA GLY A 55 -1.00 -17.51 -6.96
C GLY A 55 -2.29 -16.75 -7.26
N PRO A 56 -3.25 -17.38 -7.96
CA PRO A 56 -4.46 -16.71 -8.43
C PRO A 56 -5.38 -16.21 -7.31
N LYS A 57 -5.35 -16.84 -6.12
CA LYS A 57 -6.12 -16.35 -4.97
C LYS A 57 -5.61 -15.01 -4.44
N ASP A 58 -4.34 -14.69 -4.66
CA ASP A 58 -3.78 -13.40 -4.25
C ASP A 58 -4.34 -12.25 -5.08
N LEU A 59 -4.86 -12.52 -6.28
CA LEU A 59 -5.57 -11.51 -7.05
C LEU A 59 -6.79 -10.99 -6.28
N VAL A 60 -7.50 -11.88 -5.59
CA VAL A 60 -8.66 -11.52 -4.77
C VAL A 60 -8.23 -10.65 -3.59
N THR A 61 -7.13 -11.03 -2.93
CA THR A 61 -6.51 -10.24 -1.86
C THR A 61 -6.08 -8.86 -2.37
N ILE A 62 -5.37 -8.79 -3.49
CA ILE A 62 -4.93 -7.53 -4.13
C ILE A 62 -6.13 -6.64 -4.46
N LEU A 63 -7.19 -7.19 -5.06
CA LEU A 63 -8.41 -6.45 -5.37
C LEU A 63 -9.05 -5.87 -4.11
N PHE A 64 -9.06 -6.63 -3.01
CA PHE A 64 -9.56 -6.14 -1.72
C PHE A 64 -8.73 -4.97 -1.17
N TYR A 65 -7.40 -5.06 -1.22
CA TYR A 65 -6.51 -3.96 -0.82
C TYR A 65 -6.63 -2.74 -1.74
N ILE A 66 -6.92 -2.93 -3.03
CA ILE A 66 -7.25 -1.84 -3.96
C ILE A 66 -8.52 -1.11 -3.49
N PHE A 67 -9.58 -1.83 -3.12
CA PHE A 67 -10.80 -1.19 -2.58
C PHE A 67 -10.51 -0.41 -1.30
N ILE A 68 -9.76 -0.98 -0.36
CA ILE A 68 -9.33 -0.27 0.86
C ILE A 68 -8.57 1.01 0.51
N THR A 69 -7.64 0.93 -0.44
CA THR A 69 -6.84 2.09 -0.88
C THR A 69 -7.72 3.18 -1.49
N ILE A 70 -8.69 2.81 -2.34
CA ILE A 70 -9.64 3.77 -2.94
C ILE A 70 -10.47 4.46 -1.86
N ILE A 71 -11.00 3.71 -0.89
CA ILE A 71 -11.80 4.26 0.22
C ILE A 71 -10.93 5.20 1.06
N LEU A 72 -9.72 4.78 1.43
CA LEU A 72 -8.81 5.59 2.22
C LEU A 72 -8.45 6.89 1.49
N HIS A 73 -8.14 6.81 0.19
CA HIS A 73 -7.89 7.98 -0.64
C HIS A 73 -9.10 8.92 -0.66
N ALA A 74 -10.31 8.39 -0.82
CA ALA A 74 -11.55 9.19 -0.81
C ALA A 74 -11.78 9.90 0.54
N VAL A 75 -11.57 9.20 1.66
CA VAL A 75 -11.69 9.77 3.02
C VAL A 75 -10.63 10.85 3.24
N VAL A 76 -9.37 10.60 2.90
CA VAL A 76 -8.30 11.61 3.01
C VAL A 76 -8.64 12.85 2.16
N GLN A 77 -9.17 12.64 0.97
CA GLN A 77 -9.57 13.72 0.08
C GLN A 77 -10.72 14.56 0.68
N GLU A 78 -11.79 13.92 1.16
CA GLU A 78 -12.96 14.62 1.73
C GLU A 78 -12.65 15.33 3.06
N TYR A 79 -11.95 14.66 3.98
CA TYR A 79 -11.77 15.15 5.35
C TYR A 79 -10.56 16.07 5.51
N ILE A 80 -9.50 15.86 4.74
CA ILE A 80 -8.26 16.64 4.85
C ILE A 80 -8.15 17.63 3.70
N LEU A 81 -8.08 17.14 2.45
CA LEU A 81 -7.77 17.99 1.30
C LEU A 81 -8.89 19.00 1.00
N ASP A 82 -10.14 18.55 0.93
CA ASP A 82 -11.29 19.42 0.70
C ASP A 82 -11.51 20.39 1.87
N LYS A 83 -11.19 19.99 3.10
CA LYS A 83 -11.27 20.85 4.27
C LYS A 83 -10.24 21.98 4.20
N ILE A 84 -9.00 21.68 3.84
CA ILE A 84 -7.92 22.66 3.64
C ILE A 84 -8.26 23.57 2.45
N SER A 85 -8.72 23.00 1.34
CA SER A 85 -9.12 23.75 0.13
C SER A 85 -10.21 24.78 0.42
N LYS A 86 -11.26 24.38 1.16
CA LYS A 86 -12.34 25.27 1.61
C LYS A 86 -11.82 26.34 2.58
N ARG A 87 -10.95 25.98 3.53
CA ARG A 87 -10.34 26.92 4.48
C ARG A 87 -9.47 27.98 3.79
N LEU A 88 -8.73 27.58 2.75
CA LEU A 88 -7.81 28.44 2.01
C LEU A 88 -8.48 29.19 0.84
N HIS A 89 -9.80 29.04 0.64
CA HIS A 89 -10.55 29.65 -0.45
C HIS A 89 -9.88 29.46 -1.82
N LEU A 90 -9.33 28.27 -2.09
CA LEU A 90 -8.62 28.01 -3.33
C LEU A 90 -9.59 27.99 -4.51
N SER A 91 -9.25 28.71 -5.58
CA SER A 91 -9.96 28.60 -6.86
C SER A 91 -9.75 27.20 -7.46
N LYS A 92 -10.65 26.76 -8.37
CA LYS A 92 -10.57 25.44 -9.03
C LYS A 92 -9.19 25.17 -9.66
N VAL A 93 -8.56 26.19 -10.25
CA VAL A 93 -7.22 26.10 -10.86
C VAL A 93 -6.13 25.89 -9.81
N LYS A 94 -6.19 26.62 -8.69
CA LYS A 94 -5.23 26.47 -7.58
C LYS A 94 -5.37 25.12 -6.89
N HIS A 95 -6.59 24.60 -6.78
CA HIS A 95 -6.86 23.29 -6.22
C HIS A 95 -6.25 22.15 -7.05
N SER A 96 -6.42 22.21 -8.38
CA SER A 96 -5.81 21.22 -9.28
C SER A 96 -4.28 21.20 -9.15
N LYS A 97 -3.65 22.39 -9.10
CA LYS A 97 -2.20 22.51 -8.89
C LYS A 97 -1.73 22.05 -7.51
N PHE A 98 -2.54 22.26 -6.47
CA PHE A 98 -2.25 21.75 -5.13
C PHE A 98 -2.29 20.22 -5.09
N ASN A 99 -3.25 19.59 -5.76
CA ASN A 99 -3.33 18.13 -5.83
C ASN A 99 -2.16 17.51 -6.60
N GLU A 100 -1.80 18.09 -7.75
CA GLU A 100 -0.63 17.70 -8.54
C GLU A 100 0.67 17.83 -7.71
N SER A 101 0.84 18.96 -7.01
CA SER A 101 1.98 19.19 -6.12
C SER A 101 1.99 18.21 -4.93
N GLY A 102 0.84 17.92 -4.33
CA GLY A 102 0.72 16.99 -3.20
C GLY A 102 1.17 15.57 -3.57
N GLN A 103 0.77 15.08 -4.74
CA GLN A 103 1.24 13.78 -5.25
C GLN A 103 2.77 13.78 -5.44
N LEU A 104 3.32 14.86 -6.00
CA LEU A 104 4.76 14.98 -6.23
C LEU A 104 5.55 15.02 -4.91
N VAL A 105 5.05 15.73 -3.89
CA VAL A 105 5.66 15.80 -2.56
C VAL A 105 5.70 14.41 -1.92
N ILE A 106 4.61 13.66 -1.94
CA ILE A 106 4.57 12.29 -1.38
C ILE A 106 5.55 11.37 -2.11
N PHE A 107 5.63 11.48 -3.44
CA PHE A 107 6.57 10.70 -4.25
C PHE A 107 8.02 11.02 -3.87
N HIS A 108 8.39 12.31 -3.82
CA HIS A 108 9.76 12.71 -3.46
C HIS A 108 10.13 12.32 -2.04
N LEU A 109 9.24 12.49 -1.06
CA LEU A 109 9.50 12.08 0.33
C LEU A 109 9.71 10.56 0.43
N SER A 110 8.83 9.77 -0.20
CA SER A 110 8.97 8.31 -0.23
C SER A 110 10.28 7.88 -0.90
N SER A 111 10.64 8.54 -2.01
CA SER A 111 11.89 8.27 -2.74
C SER A 111 13.13 8.58 -1.90
N VAL A 112 13.12 9.71 -1.17
CA VAL A 112 14.23 10.08 -0.27
C VAL A 112 14.34 9.10 0.89
N VAL A 113 13.23 8.71 1.52
CA VAL A 113 13.23 7.72 2.61
C VAL A 113 13.75 6.38 2.11
N TRP A 114 13.30 5.93 0.94
CA TRP A 114 13.77 4.67 0.34
C TRP A 114 15.26 4.73 -0.02
N CYS A 115 15.71 5.83 -0.62
CA CYS A 115 17.12 6.07 -0.91
C CYS A 115 17.96 6.01 0.38
N PHE A 116 17.52 6.70 1.42
CA PHE A 116 18.20 6.70 2.72
C PHE A 116 18.26 5.30 3.33
N TYR A 117 17.14 4.55 3.29
CA TYR A 117 17.09 3.17 3.73
C TYR A 117 18.15 2.32 3.00
N VAL A 118 18.15 2.30 1.66
CA VAL A 118 19.13 1.55 0.86
C VAL A 118 20.56 1.96 1.19
N VAL A 119 20.83 3.27 1.29
CA VAL A 119 22.16 3.80 1.59
C VAL A 119 22.68 3.34 2.97
N VAL A 120 21.79 3.22 3.95
CA VAL A 120 22.13 2.71 5.29
C VAL A 120 22.31 1.19 5.27
N THR A 121 21.39 0.45 4.65
CA THR A 121 21.39 -1.02 4.65
C THR A 121 22.58 -1.60 3.87
N GLU A 122 22.96 -0.97 2.75
CA GLU A 122 24.08 -1.40 1.91
C GLU A 122 25.43 -0.78 2.34
N GLY A 123 25.45 0.06 3.38
CA GLY A 123 26.66 0.67 3.89
C GLY A 123 27.38 1.61 2.92
N TYR A 124 26.68 2.15 1.91
CA TYR A 124 27.26 3.01 0.86
C TYR A 124 27.93 4.28 1.42
N LEU A 125 27.50 4.76 2.59
CA LEU A 125 28.18 5.89 3.27
C LEU A 125 29.57 5.52 3.78
N THR A 126 29.79 4.25 4.13
CA THR A 126 31.07 3.77 4.68
C THR A 126 32.02 3.25 3.62
N ASN A 127 31.51 2.61 2.55
CA ASN A 127 32.32 2.09 1.46
C ASN A 127 31.68 2.40 0.10
N PRO A 128 31.88 3.60 -0.47
CA PRO A 128 31.30 3.98 -1.76
C PRO A 128 31.81 3.11 -2.93
N ARG A 129 32.89 2.35 -2.72
CA ARG A 129 33.42 1.37 -3.69
C ARG A 129 32.51 0.17 -3.89
N SER A 130 31.66 -0.19 -2.90
CA SER A 130 30.78 -1.36 -3.00
C SER A 130 29.74 -1.24 -4.12
N LEU A 131 29.45 -0.02 -4.60
CA LEU A 131 28.59 0.23 -5.76
C LEU A 131 29.10 -0.44 -7.06
N TRP A 132 30.40 -0.71 -7.15
CA TRP A 132 31.05 -1.22 -8.36
C TRP A 132 31.94 -2.44 -8.12
N GLU A 133 31.98 -2.93 -6.88
CA GLU A 133 32.75 -4.11 -6.51
C GLU A 133 31.98 -5.36 -6.98
N ASP A 134 32.67 -6.27 -7.69
CA ASP A 134 32.09 -7.48 -8.30
C ASP A 134 31.01 -7.26 -9.39
N TYR A 135 31.08 -6.15 -10.13
CA TYR A 135 30.24 -5.94 -11.31
C TYR A 135 30.79 -6.64 -12.58
N PRO A 136 29.96 -7.37 -13.37
CA PRO A 136 28.55 -7.65 -13.15
C PRO A 136 28.37 -8.64 -12.00
N HIS A 137 27.39 -8.38 -11.13
CA HIS A 137 27.02 -9.31 -10.07
C HIS A 137 26.44 -10.58 -10.72
N VAL A 138 27.32 -11.54 -11.01
CA VAL A 138 26.91 -12.84 -11.53
C VAL A 138 26.31 -13.60 -10.37
N TYR A 139 25.00 -13.49 -10.21
CA TYR A 139 24.22 -14.38 -9.37
C TYR A 139 24.33 -15.79 -9.97
N LEU A 140 25.27 -16.59 -9.45
CA LEU A 140 25.36 -18.04 -9.68
C LEU A 140 24.54 -18.77 -8.62
#